data_AF-A0A242A8X5-F1
#
_entry.id   AF-A0A242A8X5-F1
#
_cell.length_a   1.000
_cell.length_b   1.000
_cell.length_c   1.000
_cell.angle_alpha   90.00
_cell.angle_beta   90.00
_cell.angle_gamma   90.00
#
_symmetry.space_group_name_H-M   'P 1'
#
loop_
_entity.id
_entity.type
_entity.pdbx_description
1 polymer ?
#
loop_
_entity_poly.entity_id
_entity_poly.type
_entity_poly.pdbx_seq_one_letter_code
_entity_poly.pdbx_strand_id
1 'polypeptide(L)' 'MAALGAEKGEQLNVVIEGNRVFLEKTPIAEEELTFEALFKDYNGESFQATPHEFEPIGNEQW' A
#
# COMPACT_ATOMS: atom_id res chain seq x y z
N MET A 1 13.70 24.66 -10.81
CA MET A 1 14.05 23.37 -11.44
C MET A 1 14.74 22.52 -10.40
N ALA A 2 14.14 21.41 -9.96
CA ALA A 2 14.82 20.45 -9.10
C ALA A 2 15.71 19.57 -9.99
N ALA A 3 17.03 19.66 -9.84
CA ALA A 3 18.03 19.07 -10.74
C ALA A 3 18.04 17.53 -10.78
N LEU A 4 17.24 16.86 -9.94
CA LEU A 4 17.16 15.39 -9.85
C LEU A 4 15.71 14.86 -9.83
N GLY A 5 14.69 15.74 -9.80
CA GLY A 5 13.30 15.31 -9.61
C GLY A 5 13.07 14.50 -8.31
N ALA A 6 13.90 14.71 -7.29
CA ALA A 6 13.77 14.06 -5.99
C ALA A 6 12.84 14.86 -5.06
N GLU A 7 12.02 14.16 -4.31
CA GLU A 7 11.06 14.70 -3.34
C GLU A 7 11.58 14.58 -1.90
N LYS A 8 11.01 15.39 -1.01
CA LYS A 8 11.38 15.38 0.41
C LYS A 8 10.98 14.04 1.04
N GLY A 9 11.96 13.30 1.53
CA GLY A 9 11.75 11.99 2.17
C GLY A 9 12.11 10.80 1.29
N GLU A 10 12.43 11.01 0.00
CA GLU A 10 12.96 9.94 -0.85
C GLU A 10 14.40 9.58 -0.45
N GLN A 11 14.72 8.29 -0.54
CA GLN A 11 16.06 7.78 -0.30
C GLN A 11 16.90 7.91 -1.58
N LEU A 12 18.14 8.40 -1.43
CA LEU A 12 19.09 8.55 -2.53
C LEU A 12 20.28 7.62 -2.32
N ASN A 13 20.81 7.08 -3.41
CA ASN A 13 22.09 6.40 -3.42
C ASN A 13 23.21 7.44 -3.57
N VAL A 14 24.27 7.31 -2.76
CA VAL A 14 25.41 8.23 -2.76
C VAL A 14 26.67 7.44 -3.06
N VAL A 15 27.33 7.78 -4.16
CA VAL A 15 28.61 7.17 -4.54
C VAL A 15 29.69 8.26 -4.60
N ILE A 16 30.84 7.98 -3.99
CA ILE A 16 31.99 8.90 -3.97
C ILE A 16 33.11 8.27 -4.79
N GLU A 17 33.51 8.94 -5.89
CA GLU A 17 34.64 8.52 -6.71
C GLU A 17 35.68 9.65 -6.77
N GLY A 18 36.80 9.44 -6.11
CA GLY A 18 37.86 10.45 -6.00
C GLY A 18 37.37 11.72 -5.29
N ASN A 19 37.32 12.83 -6.02
CA ASN A 19 36.85 14.13 -5.52
C ASN A 19 35.43 14.48 -6.00
N ARG A 20 34.67 13.50 -6.52
CA ARG A 20 33.32 13.68 -7.04
C ARG A 20 32.30 12.93 -6.19
N VAL A 21 31.12 13.52 -6.08
CA VAL A 21 29.94 12.93 -5.42
C VAL A 21 28.86 12.73 -6.48
N PHE A 22 28.39 11.49 -6.60
CA PHE A 22 27.29 11.09 -7.47
C PHE A 22 26.06 10.82 -6.60
N LEU A 23 24.94 11.43 -6.98
CA LEU A 23 23.65 11.29 -6.32
C LEU A 23 22.69 10.67 -7.33
N GLU A 24 22.15 9.51 -7.02
CA GLU A 24 21.18 8.80 -7.84
C GLU A 24 19.91 8.58 -7.04
N LYS A 25 18.74 8.74 -7.68
CA LYS A 25 17.48 8.29 -7.06
C LYS A 25 17.59 6.79 -6.88
N THR A 26 17.44 6.30 -5.66
CA THR A 26 17.30 4.87 -5.46
C THR A 26 16.02 4.47 -6.20
N PRO A 27 16.07 3.60 -7.22
CA PRO A 27 14.85 3.06 -7.77
C PRO A 27 14.18 2.36 -6.60
N ILE A 28 13.06 2.93 -6.16
CA ILE A 28 12.09 2.18 -5.39
C ILE A 28 11.74 1.06 -6.37
N ALA A 29 12.26 -0.14 -6.13
CA ALA A 29 11.61 -1.30 -6.68
C ALA A 29 10.19 -1.12 -6.18
N GLU A 30 9.29 -0.74 -7.09
CA GLU A 30 7.87 -0.75 -6.81
C GLU A 30 7.60 -2.22 -6.49
N GLU A 31 7.76 -2.60 -5.22
CA GLU A 31 7.17 -3.82 -4.72
C GLU A 31 5.70 -3.63 -5.04
N GLU A 32 5.28 -4.31 -6.10
CA GLU A 32 3.93 -4.23 -6.60
C GLU A 32 3.03 -4.54 -5.42
N LEU A 33 2.35 -3.50 -4.92
CA LEU A 33 1.54 -3.61 -3.72
C LEU A 33 0.25 -4.33 -4.12
N THR A 34 0.31 -5.66 -4.16
CA THR A 34 -0.85 -6.48 -4.53
C THR A 34 -1.76 -6.70 -3.32
N PHE A 35 -3.02 -7.03 -3.58
CA PHE A 35 -3.94 -7.45 -2.53
C PHE A 35 -3.39 -8.64 -1.76
N GLU A 36 -2.75 -9.60 -2.43
CA GLU A 36 -2.12 -10.76 -1.79
C GLU A 36 -1.01 -10.34 -0.83
N ALA A 37 -0.17 -9.36 -1.21
CA ALA A 37 0.89 -8.84 -0.34
C ALA A 37 0.33 -8.14 0.91
N LEU A 38 -0.77 -7.39 0.76
CA LEU A 38 -1.44 -6.70 1.87
C LEU A 38 -2.08 -7.66 2.88
N PHE A 39 -2.57 -8.81 2.42
CA PHE A 39 -3.28 -9.78 3.24
C PHE A 39 -2.49 -11.07 3.51
N LYS A 40 -1.20 -11.14 3.17
CA LYS A 40 -0.37 -12.35 3.32
C LYS A 40 -0.34 -12.91 4.75
N ASP A 41 -0.43 -12.03 5.73
CA ASP A 41 -0.41 -12.35 7.17
C ASP A 41 -1.82 -12.32 7.79
N TYR A 42 -2.85 -12.04 7.00
CA TYR A 42 -4.24 -12.03 7.44
C TYR A 42 -4.77 -13.47 7.51
N ASN A 43 -4.98 -13.95 8.72
CA ASN A 43 -5.42 -15.33 8.97
C ASN A 43 -6.94 -15.49 9.12
N GLY A 44 -7.71 -14.44 8.81
CA GLY A 44 -9.16 -14.44 8.95
C GLY A 44 -9.59 -14.44 10.42
N GLU A 45 -10.19 -13.34 10.90
CA GLU A 45 -10.87 -13.39 12.18
C GLU A 45 -12.15 -14.23 12.05
N SER A 46 -12.40 -15.11 13.03
CA SER A 46 -13.66 -15.85 13.08
C SER A 46 -14.80 -14.89 13.37
N PHE A 47 -15.53 -14.50 12.34
CA PHE A 47 -16.73 -13.69 12.46
C PHE A 47 -17.95 -14.60 12.62
N GLN A 48 -18.64 -14.50 13.76
CA GLN A 48 -19.98 -15.05 13.93
C GLN A 48 -21.00 -13.92 13.77
N ALA A 49 -21.70 -13.90 12.64
CA ALA A 49 -22.96 -13.17 12.52
C ALA A 49 -24.12 -14.15 12.65
N THR A 50 -25.10 -13.77 13.45
CA THR A 50 -26.44 -14.35 13.34
C THR A 50 -27.15 -13.62 12.21
N PRO A 51 -27.61 -14.31 11.14
CA PRO A 51 -28.48 -13.71 10.16
C PRO A 51 -29.69 -13.09 10.87
N HIS A 52 -29.94 -11.81 10.63
CA HIS A 52 -31.14 -11.18 11.14
C HIS A 52 -32.29 -11.51 10.19
N GLU A 53 -33.26 -12.27 10.68
CA GLU A 53 -34.52 -12.48 9.98
C GLU A 53 -35.38 -11.23 10.20
N PHE A 54 -35.71 -10.55 9.11
CA PHE A 54 -36.65 -9.43 9.13
C PHE A 54 -38.07 -9.98 9.09
N GLU A 55 -38.94 -9.49 9.97
CA GLU A 55 -40.37 -9.71 9.82
C GLU A 55 -40.98 -8.62 8.93
N PRO A 56 -41.86 -8.97 7.97
CA PRO A 56 -42.55 -7.98 7.16
C PRO A 56 -43.43 -7.11 8.05
N ILE A 57 -43.16 -5.80 8.06
CA ILE A 57 -43.91 -4.83 8.87
C ILE A 57 -45.07 -4.21 8.06
N GLY A 58 -45.48 -4.85 6.96
CA GLY A 58 -46.51 -4.34 6.07
C GLY A 58 -46.72 -5.16 4.81
N ASN A 59 -47.31 -4.53 3.79
CA ASN A 59 -47.66 -5.14 2.50
C ASN A 59 -46.48 -5.16 1.51
N GLU A 60 -45.27 -5.37 2.04
CA GLU A 60 -44.04 -5.31 1.28
C GLU A 60 -43.92 -6.57 0.41
N GLN A 61 -43.63 -6.39 -0.88
CA GLN A 61 -43.42 -7.48 -1.85
C GLN A 61 -41.92 -7.66 -2.06
N TRP A 62 -41.23 -8.14 -1.03
CA TRP A 62 -39.89 -8.69 -1.18
C TRP A 62 -39.96 -10.19 -1.47
#